data_AF-A0A1Q9CCA6-F1
#
_entry.id   AF-A0A1Q9CCA6-F1
#
_cell.length_a   1.000
_cell.length_b   1.000
_cell.length_c   1.000
_cell.angle_alpha   90.00
_cell.angle_beta   90.00
_cell.angle_gamma   90.00
#
_symmetry.space_group_name_H-M   'P 1'
#
loop_
_entity.id
_entity.type
_entity.pdbx_description
1 polymer ?
#
loop_
_entity_poly.entity_id
_entity_poly.type
_entity_poly.pdbx_seq_one_letter_code
_entity_poly.pdbx_strand_id
1 'polypeptide(L)'
;MSVKPELLKQIRAAVEHDAERDEIPVETTTEDPGDGAAMSAASISRKKVCRNVEMGHHDATVEWHKAEAALSTALRSKVETEAEDAEMALYVQRVQKSVDNLLPHSPSAGFSGTDSQERSGHIAEKGTSAFLERARLMRCRASDAGKKLKDHAKRRLRIKITDIFKEVGRRQSLRQSQEKVRKFREDLHQHGFGPNASTGDADFFALGIGATTDSYEDDATPRRRCLLESLSLEELAMVRANPRWYIEASLQDGEDENVHANRERLIDFFTPARKDRHVSIECYSQRLWSRLAASEAIQESQDSRTASGRLRSLFGRGPGPGFSGSRMTSQGLSPQPSTMQSVADSQMFSSLSAGSLPRREPIRADQPSPTMEKVWERHRRKEARDAQMLEDRRLAAEERMAKNAFKVSQQLSEYESSQSKYKELHKLRMSDALDRKAARDAENQERLAVMDEFKLRKIRHALDVADEQLERKRDKVSEGLEAWQSAVRRARRYQHVQERKALAKLQANQEAYNARLAKVGETRSEKTESQAQKNDKLKARIQVSLMQQLDEQRKLECDRILIASEQKVEAARYRRYHSQNKYNFLERAFGEQVKFDHKYAFTPSRKGRHNTSSESL
;
A
#
# COMPACT_ATOMS: atom_id res chain seq x y z
N MET A 1 -26.29 -21.18 -2.34
CA MET A 1 -27.62 -21.12 -1.69
C MET A 1 -28.05 -19.66 -1.66
N SER A 2 -29.04 -19.28 -2.48
CA SER A 2 -29.55 -17.90 -2.55
C SER A 2 -30.45 -17.65 -1.34
N VAL A 3 -30.11 -16.66 -0.52
CA VAL A 3 -31.05 -16.13 0.48
C VAL A 3 -32.20 -15.48 -0.29
N LYS A 4 -33.42 -15.93 -0.02
CA LYS A 4 -34.60 -15.40 -0.72
C LYS A 4 -34.81 -13.93 -0.32
N PRO A 5 -35.14 -13.03 -1.26
CA PRO A 5 -35.38 -11.62 -0.96
C PRO A 5 -36.47 -11.40 0.11
N GLU A 6 -37.42 -12.32 0.27
CA GLU A 6 -38.37 -12.31 1.40
C GLU A 6 -37.69 -12.40 2.77
N LEU A 7 -36.59 -13.14 2.88
CA LEU A 7 -35.89 -13.38 4.15
C LEU A 7 -35.14 -12.12 4.61
N LEU A 8 -34.64 -11.32 3.65
CA LEU A 8 -34.06 -10.00 3.95
C LEU A 8 -35.13 -8.98 4.37
N LYS A 9 -36.34 -9.03 3.79
CA LYS A 9 -37.48 -8.22 4.26
C LYS A 9 -37.91 -8.62 5.68
N GLN A 10 -37.91 -9.91 6.00
CA GLN A 10 -38.24 -10.41 7.34
C GLN A 10 -37.20 -10.00 8.38
N ILE A 11 -35.90 -10.05 8.04
CA ILE A 11 -34.84 -9.57 8.94
C ILE A 11 -34.96 -8.06 9.17
N ARG A 12 -35.23 -7.27 8.12
CA ARG A 12 -35.44 -5.82 8.26
C ARG A 12 -36.63 -5.49 9.16
N ALA A 13 -37.76 -6.18 8.95
CA ALA A 13 -38.95 -6.01 9.78
C ALA A 13 -38.71 -6.42 11.23
N ALA A 14 -37.90 -7.45 11.50
CA ALA A 14 -37.55 -7.86 12.86
C ALA A 14 -36.67 -6.82 13.58
N VAL A 15 -35.70 -6.22 12.88
CA VAL A 15 -34.84 -5.18 13.44
C VAL A 15 -35.62 -3.89 13.71
N GLU A 16 -36.55 -3.51 12.83
CA GLU A 16 -37.43 -2.35 13.03
C GLU A 16 -38.41 -2.60 14.20
N HIS A 17 -38.92 -3.82 14.37
CA HIS A 17 -39.84 -4.16 15.46
C HIS A 17 -39.16 -4.27 16.84
N ASP A 18 -37.87 -4.61 16.90
CA ASP A 18 -37.11 -4.60 18.17
C ASP A 18 -36.71 -3.17 18.59
N ALA A 19 -36.56 -2.24 17.64
CA ALA A 19 -36.26 -0.83 17.95
C ALA A 19 -37.43 -0.08 18.61
N GLU A 20 -38.67 -0.51 18.38
CA GLU A 20 -39.87 0.08 18.99
C GLU A 20 -40.17 -0.45 20.41
N ARG A 21 -39.47 -1.49 20.89
CA ARG A 21 -39.74 -2.11 22.20
C ARG A 21 -38.95 -1.55 23.38
N ASP A 22 -37.97 -0.67 23.14
CA ASP A 22 -37.10 -0.11 24.19
C ASP A 22 -37.56 1.26 24.74
N GLU A 23 -38.80 1.69 24.45
CA GLU A 23 -39.42 2.84 25.16
C GLU A 23 -39.91 2.41 26.55
N ILE A 24 -38.98 2.41 27.53
CA ILE A 24 -39.30 2.21 28.95
C ILE A 24 -40.13 3.42 29.44
N PRO A 25 -41.31 3.22 30.06
CA PRO A 25 -42.10 4.31 30.61
C PRO A 25 -41.37 4.90 31.82
N VAL A 26 -40.97 6.17 31.71
CA VAL A 26 -40.39 6.93 32.82
C VAL A 26 -41.53 7.36 33.75
N GLU A 27 -41.73 6.61 34.83
CA GLU A 27 -42.56 7.06 35.95
C GLU A 27 -41.95 8.31 36.59
N THR A 28 -42.65 9.44 36.42
CA THR A 28 -42.35 10.71 37.08
C THR A 28 -42.87 10.66 38.51
N THR A 29 -42.01 10.33 39.48
CA THR A 29 -42.26 10.60 40.89
C THR A 29 -41.85 12.03 41.23
N THR A 30 -42.87 12.80 41.60
CA THR A 30 -42.80 14.16 42.15
C THR A 30 -42.42 14.10 43.63
N GLU A 31 -41.19 14.49 44.01
CA GLU A 31 -40.88 14.95 45.38
C GLU A 31 -39.80 16.06 45.38
N ASP A 32 -40.17 17.12 46.09
CA ASP A 32 -39.49 18.25 46.77
C ASP A 32 -38.09 18.81 46.41
N PRO A 33 -37.89 20.14 46.61
CA PRO A 33 -36.67 20.85 46.26
C PRO A 33 -35.70 20.95 47.46
N GLY A 34 -34.54 20.32 47.33
CA GLY A 34 -33.42 20.53 48.27
C GLY A 34 -32.10 20.14 47.63
N ASP A 35 -31.14 21.08 47.64
CA ASP A 35 -29.72 20.93 47.29
C ASP A 35 -29.31 20.90 45.80
N GLY A 36 -29.03 22.12 45.31
CA GLY A 36 -28.56 22.44 43.95
C GLY A 36 -27.11 22.09 43.60
N ALA A 37 -26.45 21.16 44.31
CA ALA A 37 -25.08 20.72 43.99
C ALA A 37 -25.00 19.38 43.25
N ALA A 38 -26.03 18.52 43.34
CA ALA A 38 -26.03 17.18 42.75
C ALA A 38 -26.58 17.10 41.30
N MET A 39 -27.36 18.09 40.87
CA MET A 39 -28.02 18.10 39.54
C MET A 39 -27.04 18.29 38.35
N SER A 40 -25.87 18.90 38.57
CA SER A 40 -24.89 19.15 37.49
C SER A 40 -24.18 17.88 37.02
N ALA A 41 -23.83 16.98 37.94
CA ALA A 41 -23.15 15.72 37.61
C ALA A 41 -24.08 14.72 36.90
N ALA A 42 -25.36 14.67 37.30
CA ALA A 42 -26.35 13.80 36.66
C ALA A 42 -26.70 14.24 35.22
N SER A 43 -26.70 15.56 34.94
CA SER A 43 -26.99 16.09 33.60
C SER A 43 -25.83 15.83 32.60
N ILE A 44 -24.58 15.87 33.09
CA ILE A 44 -23.39 15.58 32.26
C ILE A 44 -23.30 14.08 31.91
N SER A 45 -23.65 13.20 32.86
CA SER A 45 -23.67 11.74 32.60
C SER A 45 -24.78 11.33 31.63
N ARG A 46 -25.99 11.90 31.71
CA ARG A 46 -27.06 11.60 30.73
C ARG A 46 -26.71 12.07 29.31
N LYS A 47 -26.11 13.26 29.16
CA LYS A 47 -25.66 13.74 27.84
C LYS A 47 -24.55 12.89 27.22
N LYS A 48 -23.66 12.29 28.03
CA LYS A 48 -22.63 11.35 27.55
C LYS A 48 -23.23 10.01 27.09
N VAL A 49 -24.25 9.51 27.78
CA VAL A 49 -24.92 8.25 27.39
C VAL A 49 -25.74 8.44 26.11
N CYS A 50 -26.52 9.53 25.97
CA CYS A 50 -27.26 9.80 24.74
C CYS A 50 -26.34 9.98 23.51
N ARG A 51 -25.20 10.68 23.65
CA ARG A 51 -24.21 10.80 22.56
C ARG A 51 -23.60 9.48 22.14
N ASN A 52 -23.35 8.56 23.07
CA ASN A 52 -22.78 7.25 22.74
C ASN A 52 -23.80 6.35 22.03
N VAL A 53 -25.10 6.48 22.33
CA VAL A 53 -26.18 5.75 21.63
C VAL A 53 -26.40 6.33 20.22
N GLU A 54 -26.38 7.66 20.05
CA GLU A 54 -26.49 8.30 18.72
C GLU A 54 -25.29 7.98 17.81
N MET A 55 -24.08 7.95 18.35
CA MET A 55 -22.87 7.53 17.61
C MET A 55 -22.96 6.06 17.18
N GLY A 56 -23.44 5.17 18.04
CA GLY A 56 -23.66 3.76 17.70
C GLY A 56 -24.71 3.57 16.59
N HIS A 57 -25.75 4.39 16.58
CA HIS A 57 -26.80 4.32 15.56
C HIS A 57 -26.32 4.87 14.20
N HIS A 58 -25.49 5.91 14.20
CA HIS A 58 -24.87 6.44 12.98
C HIS A 58 -23.86 5.45 12.40
N ASP A 59 -22.99 4.85 13.23
CA ASP A 59 -22.03 3.87 12.76
C ASP A 59 -22.72 2.59 12.23
N ALA A 60 -23.80 2.15 12.89
CA ALA A 60 -24.61 1.02 12.41
C ALA A 60 -25.30 1.31 11.07
N THR A 61 -25.82 2.53 10.86
CA THR A 61 -26.44 2.92 9.58
C THR A 61 -25.41 3.07 8.46
N VAL A 62 -24.21 3.57 8.75
CA VAL A 62 -23.10 3.63 7.80
C VAL A 62 -22.63 2.23 7.40
N GLU A 63 -22.47 1.32 8.35
CA GLU A 63 -22.10 -0.08 8.05
C GLU A 63 -23.21 -0.82 7.29
N TRP A 64 -24.49 -0.53 7.59
CA TRP A 64 -25.61 -1.07 6.83
C TRP A 64 -25.59 -0.61 5.37
N HIS A 65 -25.39 0.69 5.11
CA HIS A 65 -25.30 1.21 3.74
C HIS A 65 -24.07 0.68 2.98
N LYS A 66 -22.94 0.45 3.66
CA LYS A 66 -21.79 -0.24 3.06
C LYS A 66 -22.13 -1.68 2.68
N ALA A 67 -22.81 -2.41 3.56
CA ALA A 67 -23.25 -3.78 3.31
C ALA A 67 -24.26 -3.84 2.15
N GLU A 68 -25.20 -2.91 2.08
CA GLU A 68 -26.20 -2.79 1.00
C GLU A 68 -25.54 -2.44 -0.35
N ALA A 69 -24.55 -1.55 -0.36
CA ALA A 69 -23.76 -1.23 -1.55
C ALA A 69 -22.91 -2.42 -2.02
N ALA A 70 -22.33 -3.18 -1.08
CA ALA A 70 -21.58 -4.40 -1.37
C ALA A 70 -22.50 -5.51 -1.94
N LEU A 71 -23.70 -5.68 -1.38
CA LEU A 71 -24.69 -6.63 -1.89
C LEU A 71 -25.18 -6.23 -3.29
N SER A 72 -25.43 -4.94 -3.52
CA SER A 72 -25.88 -4.42 -4.81
C SER A 72 -24.84 -4.58 -5.92
N THR A 73 -23.56 -4.38 -5.59
CA THR A 73 -22.46 -4.63 -6.53
C THR A 73 -22.26 -6.12 -6.81
N ALA A 74 -22.42 -6.98 -5.80
CA ALA A 74 -22.40 -8.43 -5.96
C ALA A 74 -23.56 -8.97 -6.81
N LEU A 75 -24.76 -8.38 -6.69
CA LEU A 75 -25.91 -8.77 -7.52
C LEU A 75 -25.74 -8.32 -8.98
N ARG A 76 -25.21 -7.12 -9.23
CA ARG A 76 -24.93 -6.64 -10.60
C ARG A 76 -23.85 -7.48 -11.28
N SER A 77 -22.76 -7.79 -10.58
CA SER A 77 -21.71 -8.66 -11.13
C SER A 77 -22.24 -10.06 -11.42
N LYS A 78 -23.17 -10.57 -10.61
CA LYS A 78 -23.79 -11.88 -10.84
C LYS A 78 -24.66 -11.89 -12.12
N VAL A 79 -25.46 -10.85 -12.35
CA VAL A 79 -26.27 -10.72 -13.57
C VAL A 79 -25.38 -10.61 -14.81
N GLU A 80 -24.28 -9.87 -14.74
CA GLU A 80 -23.28 -9.80 -15.81
C GLU A 80 -22.63 -11.17 -16.08
N THR A 81 -22.27 -11.92 -15.04
CA THR A 81 -21.71 -13.27 -15.22
C THR A 81 -22.71 -14.27 -15.78
N GLU A 82 -24.00 -14.20 -15.39
CA GLU A 82 -25.04 -15.08 -15.92
C GLU A 82 -25.33 -14.77 -17.41
N ALA A 83 -25.24 -13.50 -17.83
CA ALA A 83 -25.35 -13.10 -19.23
C ALA A 83 -24.15 -13.58 -20.07
N GLU A 84 -22.92 -13.43 -19.55
CA GLU A 84 -21.70 -13.93 -20.19
C GLU A 84 -21.67 -15.46 -20.28
N ASP A 85 -22.13 -16.17 -19.24
CA ASP A 85 -22.24 -17.63 -19.24
C ASP A 85 -23.29 -18.12 -20.25
N ALA A 86 -24.41 -17.40 -20.43
CA ALA A 86 -25.43 -17.71 -21.43
C ALA A 86 -24.94 -17.49 -22.87
N GLU A 87 -24.27 -16.36 -23.14
CA GLU A 87 -23.63 -16.11 -24.43
C GLU A 87 -22.57 -17.18 -24.73
N MET A 88 -21.89 -17.65 -23.69
CA MET A 88 -20.89 -18.68 -23.84
C MET A 88 -21.45 -20.06 -24.11
N ALA A 89 -22.56 -20.43 -23.47
CA ALA A 89 -23.27 -21.67 -23.78
C ALA A 89 -23.66 -21.72 -25.28
N LEU A 90 -24.09 -20.58 -25.84
CA LEU A 90 -24.39 -20.45 -27.27
C LEU A 90 -23.14 -20.58 -28.15
N TYR A 91 -22.00 -20.02 -27.73
CA TYR A 91 -20.74 -20.18 -28.47
C TYR A 91 -20.23 -21.62 -28.42
N VAL A 92 -20.27 -22.31 -27.27
CA VAL A 92 -19.90 -23.74 -27.18
C VAL A 92 -20.80 -24.56 -28.09
N GLN A 93 -22.11 -24.30 -28.08
CA GLN A 93 -23.05 -24.99 -28.95
C GLN A 93 -22.76 -24.74 -30.44
N ARG A 94 -22.30 -23.54 -30.81
CA ARG A 94 -21.89 -23.20 -32.18
C ARG A 94 -20.60 -23.92 -32.59
N VAL A 95 -19.60 -23.98 -31.70
CA VAL A 95 -18.34 -24.70 -31.94
C VAL A 95 -18.60 -26.21 -32.03
N GLN A 96 -19.42 -26.77 -31.14
CA GLN A 96 -19.78 -28.19 -31.17
C GLN A 96 -20.44 -28.56 -32.51
N LYS A 97 -21.43 -27.75 -32.96
CA LYS A 97 -22.05 -27.92 -34.29
C LYS A 97 -21.06 -27.83 -35.45
N SER A 98 -20.03 -26.98 -35.35
CA SER A 98 -19.00 -26.87 -36.38
C SER A 98 -18.05 -28.08 -36.40
N VAL A 99 -17.77 -28.68 -35.24
CA VAL A 99 -16.95 -29.90 -35.11
C VAL A 99 -17.71 -31.13 -35.59
N ASP A 100 -19.00 -31.23 -35.25
CA ASP A 100 -19.87 -32.33 -35.71
C ASP A 100 -20.05 -32.33 -37.24
N ASN A 101 -19.96 -31.15 -37.88
CA ASN A 101 -20.00 -31.03 -39.35
C ASN A 101 -18.67 -31.34 -40.05
N LEU A 102 -17.54 -31.41 -39.32
CA LEU A 102 -16.20 -31.63 -39.90
C LEU A 102 -15.64 -33.04 -39.66
N LEU A 103 -16.33 -33.87 -38.87
CA LEU A 103 -15.94 -35.27 -38.66
C LEU A 103 -16.59 -36.15 -39.74
N PRO A 104 -15.81 -36.69 -40.71
CA PRO A 104 -16.34 -37.63 -41.69
C PRO A 104 -16.85 -38.87 -40.97
N HIS A 105 -18.10 -39.27 -41.25
CA HIS A 105 -18.69 -40.50 -40.76
C HIS A 105 -17.80 -41.70 -41.13
N SER A 106 -17.02 -42.18 -40.16
CA SER A 106 -16.23 -43.40 -40.30
C SER A 106 -17.18 -44.59 -40.40
N PRO A 107 -17.05 -45.47 -41.42
CA PRO A 107 -17.94 -46.61 -41.58
C PRO A 107 -17.76 -47.59 -40.43
N SER A 108 -18.86 -47.82 -39.73
CA SER A 108 -19.04 -48.78 -38.65
C SER A 108 -18.70 -50.20 -39.11
N ALA A 109 -17.55 -50.73 -38.68
CA ALA A 109 -17.28 -52.15 -38.70
C ALA A 109 -17.79 -52.75 -37.37
N GLY A 110 -18.75 -53.67 -37.48
CA GLY A 110 -19.43 -54.29 -36.35
C GLY A 110 -18.47 -55.05 -35.44
N PHE A 111 -18.33 -54.58 -34.22
CA PHE A 111 -17.76 -55.35 -33.11
C PHE A 111 -18.67 -55.18 -31.90
N SER A 112 -19.57 -56.15 -31.71
CA SER A 112 -20.51 -56.21 -30.59
C SER A 112 -19.78 -56.64 -29.32
N GLY A 113 -19.27 -55.67 -28.57
CA GLY A 113 -18.79 -55.85 -27.20
C GLY A 113 -19.48 -54.84 -26.30
N THR A 114 -20.52 -55.26 -25.60
CA THR A 114 -21.43 -54.41 -24.80
C THR A 114 -20.81 -53.80 -23.54
N ASP A 115 -19.59 -54.19 -23.16
CA ASP A 115 -19.02 -53.83 -21.84
C ASP A 115 -17.99 -52.68 -21.90
N SER A 116 -17.65 -52.17 -23.09
CA SER A 116 -16.67 -51.08 -23.27
C SER A 116 -17.29 -49.69 -23.42
N GLN A 117 -18.61 -49.59 -23.54
CA GLN A 117 -19.31 -48.34 -23.86
C GLN A 117 -19.56 -47.46 -22.62
N GLU A 118 -19.65 -48.03 -21.42
CA GLU A 118 -19.84 -47.26 -20.18
C GLU A 118 -18.54 -46.60 -19.68
N ARG A 119 -17.37 -47.14 -20.01
CA ARG A 119 -16.08 -46.56 -19.59
C ARG A 119 -15.63 -45.37 -20.46
N SER A 120 -16.06 -45.29 -21.73
CA SER A 120 -15.68 -44.17 -22.60
C SER A 120 -16.47 -42.88 -22.30
N GLY A 121 -17.73 -43.00 -21.86
CA GLY A 121 -18.56 -41.84 -21.48
C GLY A 121 -17.99 -41.04 -20.31
N HIS A 122 -17.50 -41.72 -19.26
CA HIS A 122 -16.95 -41.04 -18.08
C HIS A 122 -15.60 -40.34 -18.32
N ILE A 123 -14.83 -40.76 -19.33
CA ILE A 123 -13.59 -40.06 -19.70
C ILE A 123 -13.92 -38.79 -20.49
N ALA A 124 -14.94 -38.82 -21.35
CA ALA A 124 -15.41 -37.67 -22.11
C ALA A 124 -16.03 -36.58 -21.22
N GLU A 125 -16.82 -36.94 -20.21
CA GLU A 125 -17.42 -35.98 -19.25
C GLU A 125 -16.36 -35.31 -18.36
N LYS A 126 -15.35 -36.06 -17.91
CA LYS A 126 -14.25 -35.48 -17.11
C LYS A 126 -13.34 -34.57 -17.95
N GLY A 127 -13.12 -34.92 -19.22
CA GLY A 127 -12.34 -34.10 -20.16
C GLY A 127 -13.00 -32.76 -20.48
N THR A 128 -14.33 -32.75 -20.68
CA THR A 128 -15.09 -31.53 -20.97
C THR A 128 -15.18 -30.59 -19.77
N SER A 129 -15.39 -31.11 -18.55
CA SER A 129 -15.37 -30.30 -17.32
C SER A 129 -14.01 -29.62 -17.09
N ALA A 130 -12.90 -30.36 -17.23
CA ALA A 130 -11.56 -29.80 -17.05
C ALA A 130 -11.22 -28.75 -18.12
N PHE A 131 -11.71 -28.92 -19.35
CA PHE A 131 -11.54 -27.94 -20.42
C PHE A 131 -12.33 -26.66 -20.15
N LEU A 132 -13.59 -26.75 -19.70
CA LEU A 132 -14.41 -25.59 -19.35
C LEU A 132 -13.82 -24.82 -18.17
N GLU A 133 -13.34 -25.51 -17.14
CA GLU A 133 -12.69 -24.88 -15.99
C GLU A 133 -11.39 -24.16 -16.40
N ARG A 134 -10.58 -24.78 -17.27
CA ARG A 134 -9.39 -24.15 -17.84
C ARG A 134 -9.74 -22.93 -18.69
N ALA A 135 -10.78 -23.00 -19.52
CA ALA A 135 -11.23 -21.88 -20.34
C ALA A 135 -11.71 -20.70 -19.48
N ARG A 136 -12.47 -20.97 -18.41
CA ARG A 136 -12.90 -19.97 -17.43
C ARG A 136 -11.70 -19.30 -16.75
N LEU A 137 -10.72 -20.09 -16.31
CA LEU A 137 -9.51 -19.58 -15.65
C LEU A 137 -8.66 -18.72 -16.59
N MET A 138 -8.55 -19.08 -17.88
CA MET A 138 -7.87 -18.26 -18.88
C MET A 138 -8.57 -16.92 -19.13
N ARG A 139 -9.91 -16.87 -19.08
CA ARG A 139 -10.66 -15.61 -19.16
C ARG A 139 -10.48 -14.73 -17.95
N CYS A 140 -10.53 -15.31 -16.75
CA CYS A 140 -10.24 -14.56 -15.52
C CYS A 140 -8.83 -13.93 -15.61
N ARG A 141 -7.83 -14.70 -16.05
CA ARG A 141 -6.47 -14.20 -16.29
C ARG A 141 -6.41 -13.10 -17.35
N ALA A 142 -7.15 -13.23 -18.45
CA ALA A 142 -7.21 -12.22 -19.51
C ALA A 142 -7.88 -10.92 -19.01
N SER A 143 -8.98 -11.02 -18.26
CA SER A 143 -9.66 -9.88 -17.63
C SER A 143 -8.75 -9.18 -16.62
N ASP A 144 -8.05 -9.93 -15.76
CA ASP A 144 -7.10 -9.39 -14.79
C ASP A 144 -5.88 -8.76 -15.46
N ALA A 145 -5.38 -9.34 -16.55
CA ALA A 145 -4.33 -8.73 -17.37
C ALA A 145 -4.81 -7.41 -17.99
N GLY A 146 -6.05 -7.37 -18.49
CA GLY A 146 -6.69 -6.15 -19.00
C GLY A 146 -6.82 -5.06 -17.94
N LYS A 147 -7.23 -5.41 -16.71
CA LYS A 147 -7.27 -4.48 -15.56
C LYS A 147 -5.88 -3.95 -15.22
N LYS A 148 -4.88 -4.84 -15.11
CA LYS A 148 -3.48 -4.46 -14.86
C LYS A 148 -2.91 -3.55 -15.94
N LEU A 149 -3.22 -3.78 -17.21
CA LEU A 149 -2.81 -2.93 -18.32
C LEU A 149 -3.48 -1.55 -18.25
N LYS A 150 -4.78 -1.48 -17.93
CA LYS A 150 -5.48 -0.22 -17.69
C LYS A 150 -4.84 0.54 -16.53
N ASP A 151 -4.59 -0.12 -15.41
CA ASP A 151 -3.96 0.51 -14.23
C ASP A 151 -2.52 0.97 -14.54
N HIS A 152 -1.79 0.21 -15.36
CA HIS A 152 -0.46 0.61 -15.83
C HIS A 152 -0.52 1.87 -16.70
N ALA A 153 -1.48 1.97 -17.64
CA ALA A 153 -1.69 3.19 -18.42
C ALA A 153 -2.05 4.39 -17.54
N LYS A 154 -2.94 4.19 -16.54
CA LYS A 154 -3.26 5.23 -15.55
C LYS A 154 -2.03 5.67 -14.76
N ARG A 155 -1.21 4.72 -14.27
CA ARG A 155 0.02 5.02 -13.53
C ARG A 155 1.03 5.77 -14.39
N ARG A 156 1.24 5.36 -15.65
CA ARG A 156 2.13 6.06 -16.59
C ARG A 156 1.67 7.48 -16.85
N LEU A 157 0.38 7.69 -17.08
CA LEU A 157 -0.19 9.02 -17.26
C LEU A 157 0.00 9.90 -16.02
N ARG A 158 -0.21 9.34 -14.81
CA ARG A 158 0.03 10.06 -13.56
C ARG A 158 1.49 10.48 -13.39
N ILE A 159 2.44 9.62 -13.71
CA ILE A 159 3.87 9.96 -13.72
C ILE A 159 4.14 11.10 -14.70
N LYS A 160 3.62 10.99 -15.93
CA LYS A 160 3.74 12.03 -16.96
C LYS A 160 3.21 13.39 -16.51
N ILE A 161 2.02 13.43 -15.89
CA ILE A 161 1.43 14.67 -15.34
C ILE A 161 2.31 15.24 -14.21
N THR A 162 2.83 14.38 -13.34
CA THR A 162 3.73 14.78 -12.25
C THR A 162 5.04 15.38 -12.81
N ASP A 163 5.60 14.78 -13.85
CA ASP A 163 6.82 15.26 -14.51
C ASP A 163 6.59 16.60 -15.19
N ILE A 164 5.41 16.81 -15.80
CA ILE A 164 5.00 18.12 -16.36
C ILE A 164 4.93 19.17 -15.25
N PHE A 165 4.35 18.86 -14.09
CA PHE A 165 4.32 19.82 -12.97
C PHE A 165 5.72 20.15 -12.43
N LYS A 166 6.60 19.15 -12.31
CA LYS A 166 8.00 19.37 -11.91
C LYS A 166 8.74 20.23 -12.93
N GLU A 167 8.50 20.02 -14.22
CA GLU A 167 9.09 20.82 -15.29
C GLU A 167 8.60 22.27 -15.25
N VAL A 168 7.29 22.49 -15.14
CA VAL A 168 6.72 23.84 -15.01
C VAL A 168 7.24 24.53 -13.75
N GLY A 169 7.31 23.82 -12.62
CA GLY A 169 7.88 24.35 -11.38
C GLY A 169 9.37 24.73 -11.51
N ARG A 170 10.17 23.88 -12.18
CA ARG A 170 11.58 24.20 -12.47
C ARG A 170 11.73 25.44 -13.34
N ARG A 171 10.91 25.57 -14.39
CA ARG A 171 10.91 26.76 -15.26
C ARG A 171 10.45 28.01 -14.49
N GLN A 172 9.45 27.89 -13.62
CA GLN A 172 8.96 29.01 -12.79
C GLN A 172 10.05 29.47 -11.81
N SER A 173 10.73 28.53 -11.15
CA SER A 173 11.87 28.84 -10.26
C SER A 173 13.03 29.50 -11.01
N LEU A 174 13.36 29.00 -12.20
CA LEU A 174 14.37 29.62 -13.07
C LEU A 174 13.97 31.04 -13.46
N ARG A 175 12.71 31.26 -13.84
CA ARG A 175 12.16 32.58 -14.16
C ARG A 175 12.29 33.53 -12.98
N GLN A 176 11.86 33.12 -11.77
CA GLN A 176 11.98 33.94 -10.57
C GLN A 176 13.44 34.26 -10.24
N SER A 177 14.35 33.31 -10.44
CA SER A 177 15.79 33.53 -10.27
C SER A 177 16.33 34.56 -11.26
N GLN A 178 15.99 34.43 -12.55
CA GLN A 178 16.36 35.40 -13.57
C GLN A 178 15.76 36.77 -13.31
N GLU A 179 14.51 36.84 -12.85
CA GLU A 179 13.86 38.09 -12.51
C GLU A 179 14.49 38.78 -11.30
N LYS A 180 14.91 38.03 -10.27
CA LYS A 180 15.69 38.58 -9.14
C LYS A 180 17.03 39.14 -9.61
N VAL A 181 17.74 38.41 -10.47
CA VAL A 181 19.01 38.88 -11.07
C VAL A 181 18.79 40.12 -11.92
N ARG A 182 17.72 40.14 -12.72
CA ARG A 182 17.33 41.28 -13.55
C ARG A 182 17.00 42.51 -12.68
N LYS A 183 16.15 42.37 -11.67
CA LYS A 183 15.81 43.46 -10.72
C LYS A 183 17.07 44.00 -10.04
N PHE A 184 18.01 43.13 -9.65
CA PHE A 184 19.30 43.54 -9.10
C PHE A 184 20.17 44.32 -10.10
N ARG A 185 20.22 43.91 -11.37
CA ARG A 185 20.91 44.65 -12.43
C ARG A 185 20.22 45.99 -12.73
N GLU A 186 18.89 46.03 -12.74
CA GLU A 186 18.11 47.25 -12.93
C GLU A 186 18.37 48.25 -11.79
N ASP A 187 18.44 47.77 -10.54
CA ASP A 187 18.78 48.58 -9.37
C ASP A 187 20.21 49.12 -9.44
N LEU A 188 21.19 48.27 -9.76
CA LEU A 188 22.57 48.70 -9.97
C LEU A 188 22.69 49.76 -11.09
N HIS A 189 21.98 49.54 -12.20
CA HIS A 189 21.97 50.47 -13.32
C HIS A 189 21.33 51.81 -12.94
N GLN A 190 20.26 51.81 -12.14
CA GLN A 190 19.66 53.04 -11.60
C GLN A 190 20.64 53.85 -10.73
N HIS A 191 21.57 53.16 -10.06
CA HIS A 191 22.64 53.78 -9.28
C HIS A 191 23.88 54.15 -10.12
N GLY A 192 23.83 54.00 -11.45
CA GLY A 192 24.91 54.35 -12.37
C GLY A 192 26.02 53.29 -12.47
N PHE A 193 25.80 52.09 -11.92
CA PHE A 193 26.76 51.00 -11.95
C PHE A 193 26.31 49.88 -12.88
N GLY A 194 27.14 49.54 -13.87
CA GLY A 194 27.00 48.32 -14.67
C GLY A 194 26.20 48.43 -15.98
N PRO A 195 26.18 47.35 -16.78
CA PRO A 195 25.53 47.30 -18.09
C PRO A 195 24.00 47.19 -18.00
N ASN A 196 23.31 47.57 -19.09
CA ASN A 196 21.85 47.49 -19.21
C ASN A 196 21.32 46.07 -18.89
N ALA A 197 20.28 46.02 -18.05
CA ALA A 197 19.68 44.80 -17.52
C ALA A 197 19.09 43.84 -18.58
N SER A 198 18.92 44.30 -19.82
CA SER A 198 18.30 43.52 -20.91
C SER A 198 19.20 42.46 -21.55
N THR A 199 20.50 42.42 -21.24
CA THR A 199 21.46 41.62 -22.03
C THR A 199 21.70 40.25 -21.39
N GLY A 200 21.15 39.19 -21.99
CA GLY A 200 21.50 37.79 -21.68
C GLY A 200 20.51 36.99 -20.83
N ASP A 201 19.33 37.53 -20.53
CA ASP A 201 18.27 36.77 -19.85
C ASP A 201 17.48 35.93 -20.88
N ALA A 202 16.96 34.77 -20.45
CA ALA A 202 16.17 33.93 -21.34
C ALA A 202 14.81 34.61 -21.61
N ASP A 203 14.44 34.74 -22.88
CA ASP A 203 13.15 35.29 -23.25
C ASP A 203 12.00 34.46 -22.65
N PHE A 204 10.87 35.11 -22.34
CA PHE A 204 9.65 34.44 -21.86
C PHE A 204 9.24 33.25 -22.75
N PHE A 205 9.45 33.40 -24.06
CA PHE A 205 9.23 32.36 -25.04
C PHE A 205 10.16 31.15 -24.85
N ALA A 206 11.45 31.39 -24.55
CA ALA A 206 12.44 30.33 -24.33
C ALA A 206 12.18 29.53 -23.05
N LEU A 207 11.59 30.16 -22.03
CA LEU A 207 11.18 29.47 -20.80
C LEU A 207 9.86 28.68 -20.97
N GLY A 208 9.11 28.90 -22.06
CA GLY A 208 7.82 28.25 -22.28
C GLY A 208 6.78 28.55 -21.19
N ILE A 209 6.98 29.64 -20.44
CA ILE A 209 6.04 30.15 -19.45
C ILE A 209 5.53 31.45 -20.06
N GLY A 210 4.26 31.46 -20.49
CA GLY A 210 3.62 32.66 -21.05
C GLY A 210 3.85 33.88 -20.17
N ALA A 211 3.95 35.05 -20.81
CA ALA A 211 4.17 36.32 -20.13
C ALA A 211 3.03 36.58 -19.13
N THR A 212 3.29 36.29 -17.86
CA THR A 212 2.34 36.48 -16.77
C THR A 212 3.04 37.34 -15.75
N THR A 213 2.69 38.62 -15.68
CA THR A 213 3.18 39.51 -14.61
C THR A 213 2.74 38.98 -13.24
N ASP A 214 3.40 39.42 -12.17
CA ASP A 214 3.35 38.98 -10.75
C ASP A 214 1.95 38.96 -10.05
N SER A 215 0.84 38.83 -10.79
CA SER A 215 -0.47 38.57 -10.24
C SER A 215 -0.55 37.14 -9.71
N TYR A 216 -0.36 37.01 -8.39
CA TYR A 216 -0.43 35.77 -7.60
C TYR A 216 -1.76 34.99 -7.71
N GLU A 217 -2.74 35.48 -8.48
CA GLU A 217 -4.07 34.87 -8.53
C GLU A 217 -4.32 33.89 -9.68
N ASP A 218 -3.40 33.67 -10.64
CA ASP A 218 -3.68 32.69 -11.72
C ASP A 218 -2.46 31.91 -12.24
N ASP A 219 -1.63 31.41 -11.32
CA ASP A 219 -0.45 30.54 -11.59
C ASP A 219 -0.77 29.22 -12.34
N ALA A 220 -2.06 28.93 -12.56
CA ALA A 220 -2.51 27.72 -13.22
C ALA A 220 -2.36 27.77 -14.75
N THR A 221 -2.21 28.95 -15.38
CA THR A 221 -2.18 29.10 -16.85
C THR A 221 -1.02 28.35 -17.55
N PRO A 222 0.24 28.38 -17.08
CA PRO A 222 1.33 27.64 -17.73
C PRO A 222 1.15 26.12 -17.56
N ARG A 223 0.66 25.69 -16.39
CA ARG A 223 0.40 24.27 -16.10
C ARG A 223 -0.73 23.71 -16.98
N ARG A 224 -1.83 24.47 -17.13
CA ARG A 224 -2.95 24.10 -18.01
C ARG A 224 -2.48 23.93 -19.45
N ARG A 225 -1.69 24.87 -19.96
CA ARG A 225 -1.16 24.85 -21.34
C ARG A 225 -0.23 23.66 -21.58
N CYS A 226 0.80 23.48 -20.74
CA CYS A 226 1.73 22.36 -20.89
C CYS A 226 1.03 21.00 -20.82
N LEU A 227 0.01 20.85 -19.98
CA LEU A 227 -0.79 19.63 -19.93
C LEU A 227 -1.56 19.41 -21.24
N LEU A 228 -2.23 20.43 -21.78
CA LEU A 228 -2.98 20.30 -23.03
C LEU A 228 -2.07 20.02 -24.24
N GLU A 229 -0.86 20.56 -24.26
CA GLU A 229 0.13 20.32 -25.33
C GLU A 229 0.75 18.91 -25.25
N SER A 230 0.95 18.41 -24.02
CA SER A 230 1.69 17.16 -23.80
C SER A 230 0.80 15.91 -23.80
N LEU A 231 -0.49 16.03 -23.47
CA LEU A 231 -1.40 14.90 -23.34
C LEU A 231 -2.01 14.52 -24.69
N SER A 232 -2.03 13.23 -25.00
CA SER A 232 -2.79 12.72 -26.15
C SER A 232 -4.30 12.83 -25.89
N LEU A 233 -5.13 12.73 -26.94
CA LEU A 233 -6.59 12.74 -26.78
C LEU A 233 -7.09 11.61 -25.87
N GLU A 234 -6.50 10.41 -25.95
CA GLU A 234 -6.83 9.28 -25.08
C GLU A 234 -6.44 9.55 -23.63
N GLU A 235 -5.27 10.14 -23.40
CA GLU A 235 -4.81 10.52 -22.07
C GLU A 235 -5.71 11.62 -21.48
N LEU A 236 -6.10 12.61 -22.28
CA LEU A 236 -7.04 13.65 -21.89
C LEU A 236 -8.43 13.07 -21.56
N ALA A 237 -8.88 12.04 -22.28
CA ALA A 237 -10.12 11.34 -21.95
C ALA A 237 -10.03 10.65 -20.58
N MET A 238 -8.89 10.06 -20.25
CA MET A 238 -8.64 9.49 -18.92
C MET A 238 -8.65 10.57 -17.83
N VAL A 239 -7.98 11.71 -18.06
CA VAL A 239 -7.99 12.84 -17.12
C VAL A 239 -9.41 13.40 -16.95
N ARG A 240 -10.18 13.56 -18.03
CA ARG A 240 -11.58 14.02 -17.99
C ARG A 240 -12.47 13.11 -17.15
N ALA A 241 -12.23 11.80 -17.19
CA ALA A 241 -13.04 10.83 -16.44
C ALA A 241 -12.80 10.93 -14.92
N ASN A 242 -11.57 11.23 -14.49
CA ASN A 242 -11.25 11.37 -13.07
C ASN A 242 -10.06 12.33 -12.83
N PRO A 243 -10.26 13.65 -12.95
CA PRO A 243 -9.16 14.62 -12.93
C PRO A 243 -8.45 14.65 -11.58
N ARG A 244 -9.22 14.46 -10.50
CA ARG A 244 -8.74 14.43 -9.13
C ARG A 244 -7.70 13.33 -8.90
N TRP A 245 -7.95 12.11 -9.39
CA TRP A 245 -7.00 10.99 -9.23
C TRP A 245 -5.62 11.23 -9.86
N TYR A 246 -5.57 11.97 -10.98
CA TYR A 246 -4.32 12.25 -11.68
C TYR A 246 -3.57 13.46 -11.10
N ILE A 247 -4.30 14.49 -10.64
CA ILE A 247 -3.73 15.78 -10.23
C ILE A 247 -3.44 15.83 -8.72
N GLU A 248 -4.29 15.26 -7.87
CA GLU A 248 -4.13 15.30 -6.41
C GLU A 248 -2.97 14.41 -5.95
N ALA A 249 -2.80 13.30 -6.66
CA ALA A 249 -1.94 12.22 -6.24
C ALA A 249 -0.44 12.47 -6.55
N SER A 250 -0.07 13.67 -7.01
CA SER A 250 1.31 14.13 -7.10
C SER A 250 1.84 14.76 -5.79
N LEU A 251 1.05 14.80 -4.71
CA LEU A 251 1.53 15.24 -3.40
C LEU A 251 2.48 14.22 -2.76
N GLN A 252 3.66 14.70 -2.38
CA GLN A 252 4.36 14.20 -1.21
C GLN A 252 3.86 15.01 0.00
N ASP A 253 3.73 14.37 1.16
CA ASP A 253 3.22 15.01 2.38
C ASP A 253 4.07 16.25 2.73
N GLY A 254 3.44 17.43 2.84
CA GLY A 254 4.08 18.66 3.35
C GLY A 254 4.14 19.89 2.43
N GLU A 255 3.32 20.00 1.37
CA GLU A 255 3.26 21.23 0.54
C GLU A 255 2.34 22.33 1.13
N ASP A 256 2.67 23.60 0.83
CA ASP A 256 1.94 24.79 1.29
C ASP A 256 0.48 24.83 0.80
N GLU A 257 -0.44 25.40 1.60
CA GLU A 257 -1.88 25.54 1.25
C GLU A 257 -2.11 26.25 -0.09
N ASN A 258 -1.23 27.17 -0.47
CA ASN A 258 -1.34 27.89 -1.74
C ASN A 258 -1.15 26.96 -2.95
N VAL A 259 -0.34 25.90 -2.80
CA VAL A 259 -0.18 24.89 -3.86
C VAL A 259 -1.44 24.04 -3.97
N HIS A 260 -2.15 23.80 -2.86
CA HIS A 260 -3.42 23.09 -2.85
C HIS A 260 -4.51 23.86 -3.62
N ALA A 261 -4.68 25.16 -3.34
CA ALA A 261 -5.67 26.00 -4.04
C ALA A 261 -5.43 26.06 -5.57
N ASN A 262 -4.16 26.18 -5.97
CA ASN A 262 -3.78 26.13 -7.39
C ASN A 262 -4.08 24.79 -8.07
N ARG A 263 -4.01 23.67 -7.33
CA ARG A 263 -4.38 22.34 -7.83
C ARG A 263 -5.89 22.17 -7.95
N GLU A 264 -6.67 22.65 -7.00
CA GLU A 264 -8.14 22.62 -7.09
C GLU A 264 -8.64 23.36 -8.33
N ARG A 265 -8.11 24.56 -8.59
CA ARG A 265 -8.40 25.33 -9.81
C ARG A 265 -8.01 24.59 -11.10
N LEU A 266 -7.02 23.70 -11.03
CA LEU A 266 -6.62 22.86 -12.16
C LEU A 266 -7.55 21.65 -12.32
N ILE A 267 -7.95 21.02 -11.21
CA ILE A 267 -8.95 19.95 -11.19
C ILE A 267 -10.27 20.47 -11.77
N ASP A 268 -10.71 21.66 -11.35
CA ASP A 268 -11.93 22.30 -11.85
C ASP A 268 -11.85 22.65 -13.33
N PHE A 269 -10.65 23.03 -13.81
CA PHE A 269 -10.43 23.29 -15.23
C PHE A 269 -10.65 22.04 -16.09
N PHE A 270 -10.11 20.89 -15.65
CA PHE A 270 -10.23 19.61 -16.36
C PHE A 270 -11.51 18.83 -16.02
N THR A 271 -12.31 19.30 -15.07
CA THR A 271 -13.60 18.70 -14.74
C THR A 271 -14.63 19.12 -15.78
N PRO A 272 -15.21 18.18 -16.56
CA PRO A 272 -16.16 18.54 -17.59
C PRO A 272 -17.43 19.11 -16.95
N ALA A 273 -17.91 20.24 -17.49
CA ALA A 273 -19.19 20.79 -17.10
C ALA A 273 -20.30 19.76 -17.35
N ARG A 274 -21.44 19.85 -16.64
CA ARG A 274 -22.55 18.88 -16.80
C ARG A 274 -22.98 18.72 -18.27
N LYS A 275 -23.02 19.82 -19.02
CA LYS A 275 -23.32 19.87 -20.47
C LYS A 275 -22.26 19.23 -21.36
N ASP A 276 -21.02 19.12 -20.89
CA ASP A 276 -19.89 18.62 -21.67
C ASP A 276 -19.66 17.12 -21.50
N ARG A 277 -20.37 16.46 -20.57
CA ARG A 277 -20.18 15.03 -20.26
C ARG A 277 -20.35 14.11 -21.47
N HIS A 278 -21.23 14.46 -22.41
CA HIS A 278 -21.52 13.66 -23.61
C HIS A 278 -20.80 14.17 -24.87
N VAL A 279 -20.03 15.25 -24.77
CA VAL A 279 -19.30 15.82 -25.91
C VAL A 279 -18.11 14.93 -26.26
N SER A 280 -17.79 14.78 -27.55
CA SER A 280 -16.59 14.05 -27.99
C SER A 280 -15.31 14.63 -27.36
N ILE A 281 -14.27 13.81 -27.24
CA ILE A 281 -13.03 14.26 -26.59
C ILE A 281 -12.35 15.41 -27.36
N GLU A 282 -12.46 15.43 -28.68
CA GLU A 282 -11.91 16.48 -29.55
C GLU A 282 -12.61 17.83 -29.34
N CYS A 283 -13.94 17.84 -29.30
CA CYS A 283 -14.67 19.08 -29.03
C CYS A 283 -14.45 19.54 -27.58
N TYR A 284 -14.25 18.61 -26.64
CA TYR A 284 -13.85 18.95 -25.27
C TYR A 284 -12.46 19.59 -25.22
N SER A 285 -11.46 19.04 -25.91
CA SER A 285 -10.11 19.61 -25.94
C SER A 285 -10.12 21.01 -26.58
N GLN A 286 -10.85 21.21 -27.67
CA GLN A 286 -11.03 22.53 -28.29
C GLN A 286 -11.68 23.54 -27.34
N ARG A 287 -12.67 23.13 -26.55
CA ARG A 287 -13.28 23.99 -25.51
C ARG A 287 -12.28 24.34 -24.41
N LEU A 288 -11.44 23.41 -23.97
CA LEU A 288 -10.37 23.70 -23.00
C LEU A 288 -9.36 24.70 -23.56
N TRP A 289 -8.94 24.53 -24.82
CA TRP A 289 -8.08 25.49 -25.52
C TRP A 289 -8.72 26.87 -25.64
N SER A 290 -10.02 26.93 -25.96
CA SER A 290 -10.76 28.20 -26.06
C SER A 290 -10.87 28.89 -24.70
N ARG A 291 -11.09 28.13 -23.61
CA ARG A 291 -11.10 28.66 -22.23
C ARG A 291 -9.72 29.19 -21.85
N LEU A 292 -8.65 28.50 -22.24
CA LEU A 292 -7.28 28.93 -21.97
C LEU A 292 -6.94 30.22 -22.72
N ALA A 293 -7.26 30.30 -24.02
CA ALA A 293 -7.09 31.51 -24.81
C ALA A 293 -7.91 32.69 -24.25
N ALA A 294 -9.14 32.44 -23.78
CA ALA A 294 -9.95 33.46 -23.14
C ALA A 294 -9.34 33.95 -21.82
N SER A 295 -8.77 33.06 -20.99
CA SER A 295 -8.06 33.48 -19.77
C SER A 295 -6.79 34.28 -20.08
N GLU A 296 -6.02 33.88 -21.10
CA GLU A 296 -4.84 34.63 -21.55
C GLU A 296 -5.22 36.04 -22.03
N ALA A 297 -6.29 36.18 -22.82
CA ALA A 297 -6.78 37.48 -23.30
C ALA A 297 -7.26 38.40 -22.17
N ILE A 298 -7.92 37.86 -21.14
CA ILE A 298 -8.31 38.63 -19.96
C ILE A 298 -7.06 39.12 -19.21
N GLN A 299 -6.05 38.26 -19.07
CA GLN A 299 -4.81 38.60 -18.38
C GLN A 299 -4.02 39.70 -19.13
N GLU A 300 -3.89 39.59 -20.46
CA GLU A 300 -3.28 40.65 -21.29
C GLU A 300 -4.01 42.01 -21.15
N SER A 301 -5.35 41.97 -21.04
CA SER A 301 -6.15 43.19 -20.84
C SER A 301 -5.95 43.83 -19.44
N GLN A 302 -5.59 43.03 -18.43
CA GLN A 302 -5.25 43.53 -17.09
C GLN A 302 -3.83 44.09 -17.06
N ASP A 303 -2.87 43.40 -17.68
CA ASP A 303 -1.46 43.80 -17.73
C ASP A 303 -1.28 45.12 -18.50
N SER A 304 -2.04 45.31 -19.58
CA SER A 304 -2.05 46.58 -20.32
C SER A 304 -2.63 47.75 -19.50
N ARG A 305 -3.62 47.49 -18.61
CA ARG A 305 -4.16 48.51 -17.70
C ARG A 305 -3.17 48.90 -16.61
N THR A 306 -2.46 47.95 -16.01
CA THR A 306 -1.47 48.23 -14.95
C THR A 306 -0.23 48.92 -15.50
N ALA A 307 0.24 48.54 -16.70
CA ALA A 307 1.33 49.22 -17.38
C ALA A 307 0.99 50.68 -17.73
N SER A 308 -0.25 50.96 -18.16
CA SER A 308 -0.71 52.33 -18.46
C SER A 308 -0.89 53.19 -17.20
N GLY A 309 -1.32 52.59 -16.07
CA GLY A 309 -1.52 53.29 -14.80
C GLY A 309 -0.22 53.77 -14.14
N ARG A 310 0.89 53.04 -14.31
CA ARG A 310 2.17 53.36 -13.66
C ARG A 310 2.86 54.60 -14.24
N LEU A 311 2.59 54.94 -15.50
CA LEU A 311 3.15 56.15 -16.14
C LEU A 311 2.36 57.44 -15.81
N ARG A 312 1.11 57.34 -15.33
CA ARG A 312 0.31 58.53 -14.96
C ARG A 312 0.52 59.00 -13.52
N SER A 313 1.07 58.17 -12.63
CA SER A 313 1.23 58.51 -11.20
C SER A 313 2.53 59.25 -10.86
N LEU A 314 3.54 59.24 -11.73
CA LEU A 314 4.82 59.95 -11.49
C LEU A 314 4.83 61.40 -12.03
N PHE A 315 3.78 61.81 -12.74
CA PHE A 315 3.61 63.18 -13.24
C PHE A 315 2.36 63.86 -12.66
N GLY A 316 2.23 63.79 -11.33
CA GLY A 316 1.32 64.64 -10.58
C GLY A 316 1.79 66.09 -10.57
N ARG A 317 1.13 66.91 -11.40
CA ARG A 317 0.96 68.37 -11.32
C ARG A 317 2.20 69.27 -11.48
N GLY A 318 2.48 69.63 -12.72
CA GLY A 318 2.95 70.96 -13.09
C GLY A 318 2.24 71.42 -14.37
N PRO A 319 1.54 72.57 -14.40
CA PRO A 319 1.01 73.12 -15.63
C PRO A 319 2.15 73.82 -16.38
N GLY A 320 2.69 73.18 -17.40
CA GLY A 320 3.72 73.74 -18.26
C GLY A 320 3.32 73.63 -19.72
N PRO A 321 3.09 74.76 -20.44
CA PRO A 321 2.78 74.72 -21.85
C PRO A 321 4.06 74.60 -22.68
N GLY A 322 3.99 73.79 -23.74
CA GLY A 322 4.87 73.90 -24.90
C GLY A 322 6.25 73.28 -24.74
N PHE A 323 6.43 72.07 -25.30
CA PHE A 323 7.70 71.76 -25.96
C PHE A 323 7.47 70.76 -27.08
N SER A 324 7.37 71.28 -28.30
CA SER A 324 7.52 70.52 -29.54
C SER A 324 8.99 70.11 -29.68
N GLY A 325 9.30 68.83 -29.53
CA GLY A 325 10.65 68.29 -29.64
C GLY A 325 10.72 67.19 -30.67
N SER A 326 11.46 67.48 -31.74
CA SER A 326 11.67 66.69 -32.95
C SER A 326 12.01 65.21 -32.75
N ARG A 327 11.34 64.42 -33.59
CA ARG A 327 11.64 63.05 -34.00
C ARG A 327 12.96 63.01 -34.77
N MET A 328 14.03 62.49 -34.18
CA MET A 328 15.26 62.13 -34.87
C MET A 328 15.31 60.60 -35.03
N THR A 329 15.14 60.17 -36.27
CA THR A 329 15.36 58.81 -36.77
C THR A 329 16.86 58.51 -36.81
N SER A 330 17.34 57.57 -35.98
CA SER A 330 18.66 56.98 -36.12
C SER A 330 18.60 55.73 -36.99
N GLN A 331 19.09 55.84 -38.22
CA GLN A 331 19.42 54.69 -39.07
C GLN A 331 20.68 54.01 -38.52
N GLY A 332 20.57 52.71 -38.25
CA GLY A 332 21.69 51.85 -37.89
C GLY A 332 22.55 51.52 -39.11
N LEU A 333 23.85 51.82 -39.02
CA LEU A 333 24.87 51.36 -39.95
C LEU A 333 25.46 50.04 -39.42
N SER A 334 25.28 48.95 -40.17
CA SER A 334 25.98 47.68 -39.94
C SER A 334 27.36 47.70 -40.59
N PRO A 335 28.44 47.22 -39.94
CA PRO A 335 29.72 47.01 -40.59
C PRO A 335 29.77 45.62 -41.25
N GLN A 336 30.03 45.59 -42.56
CA GLN A 336 30.38 44.37 -43.32
C GLN A 336 31.91 44.13 -43.22
N PRO A 337 32.38 42.88 -43.06
CA PRO A 337 33.81 42.57 -43.05
C PRO A 337 34.36 42.45 -44.48
N SER A 338 35.40 43.22 -44.77
CA SER A 338 36.15 43.21 -46.02
C SER A 338 37.01 41.94 -46.16
N THR A 339 36.61 41.06 -47.08
CA THR A 339 37.39 39.94 -47.58
C THR A 339 38.50 40.46 -48.50
N MET A 340 39.77 40.31 -48.09
CA MET A 340 40.91 40.56 -48.98
C MET A 340 41.09 39.35 -49.90
N GLN A 341 40.65 39.48 -51.16
CA GLN A 341 41.06 38.58 -52.25
C GLN A 341 42.24 39.21 -52.99
N SER A 342 43.36 38.51 -52.88
CA SER A 342 44.60 38.68 -53.63
C SER A 342 44.34 38.40 -55.12
N VAL A 343 44.37 39.45 -55.95
CA VAL A 343 44.43 39.34 -57.41
C VAL A 343 45.89 39.54 -57.81
N ALA A 344 46.58 38.44 -58.11
CA ALA A 344 47.85 38.46 -58.81
C ALA A 344 47.54 38.30 -60.29
N ASP A 345 47.55 39.40 -61.05
CA ASP A 345 47.66 39.41 -62.51
C ASP A 345 47.99 40.83 -62.99
N SER A 346 49.23 41.05 -63.43
CA SER A 346 49.61 42.12 -64.35
C SER A 346 50.97 41.81 -64.96
N GLN A 347 50.93 40.98 -65.99
CA GLN A 347 51.84 41.08 -67.12
C GLN A 347 51.51 42.34 -67.93
N MET A 348 52.51 42.82 -68.68
CA MET A 348 52.47 43.68 -69.87
C MET A 348 53.01 45.12 -69.71
N PHE A 349 53.78 45.50 -70.74
CA PHE A 349 54.32 46.83 -71.10
C PHE A 349 55.54 47.30 -70.27
N SER A 350 56.74 47.52 -70.83
CA SER A 350 56.99 48.29 -72.04
C SER A 350 58.34 47.97 -72.70
N SER A 351 58.28 47.64 -73.98
CA SER A 351 59.35 47.66 -74.97
C SER A 351 59.22 48.95 -75.81
N LEU A 352 60.22 49.82 -75.76
CA LEU A 352 60.51 50.89 -76.73
C LEU A 352 62.04 51.09 -76.65
N SER A 353 62.91 50.77 -77.61
CA SER A 353 62.93 50.99 -79.07
C SER A 353 62.83 52.46 -79.49
N ALA A 354 63.99 53.12 -79.53
CA ALA A 354 64.36 54.24 -80.38
C ALA A 354 65.88 54.40 -80.23
N GLY A 355 66.72 54.63 -81.23
CA GLY A 355 66.53 55.02 -82.61
C GLY A 355 67.92 55.45 -83.09
N SER A 356 68.34 54.91 -84.22
CA SER A 356 69.60 55.09 -84.93
C SER A 356 70.06 56.53 -85.15
N LEU A 357 71.36 56.80 -85.00
CA LEU A 357 72.13 57.71 -85.86
C LEU A 357 73.57 57.19 -86.06
N PRO A 358 74.05 57.01 -87.32
CA PRO A 358 75.43 56.62 -87.61
C PRO A 358 76.34 57.85 -87.52
N ARG A 359 77.29 57.85 -86.57
CA ARG A 359 78.32 58.90 -86.47
C ARG A 359 79.50 58.55 -87.37
N ARG A 360 79.78 59.50 -88.27
CA ARG A 360 80.89 59.59 -89.22
C ARG A 360 82.26 59.20 -88.65
N GLU A 361 83.09 58.66 -89.53
CA GLU A 361 84.53 58.43 -89.37
C GLU A 361 85.30 59.70 -89.00
N PRO A 362 86.27 59.63 -88.07
CA PRO A 362 87.18 60.73 -87.79
C PRO A 362 88.33 60.74 -88.81
N ILE A 363 88.30 61.75 -89.67
CA ILE A 363 89.39 62.12 -90.57
C ILE A 363 90.47 62.87 -89.76
N ARG A 364 91.73 62.53 -90.08
CA ARG A 364 93.01 63.20 -89.75
C ARG A 364 93.67 62.91 -88.40
N ALA A 365 94.83 62.25 -88.51
CA ALA A 365 95.91 62.23 -87.56
C ALA A 365 96.57 63.62 -87.51
N ASP A 366 95.98 64.52 -86.72
CA ASP A 366 96.68 65.73 -86.30
C ASP A 366 97.54 65.35 -85.09
N GLN A 367 98.86 65.50 -85.25
CA GLN A 367 99.82 65.44 -84.15
C GLN A 367 99.30 66.33 -83.02
N PRO A 368 99.16 65.80 -81.78
CA PRO A 368 98.59 66.56 -80.69
C PRO A 368 99.43 67.81 -80.48
N SER A 369 98.84 68.98 -80.68
CA SER A 369 99.52 70.21 -80.31
C SER A 369 99.81 70.16 -78.80
N PRO A 370 100.97 70.64 -78.32
CA PRO A 370 101.33 70.60 -76.90
C PRO A 370 100.29 71.28 -75.99
N THR A 371 99.47 72.16 -76.56
CA THR A 371 98.34 72.82 -75.91
C THR A 371 97.13 71.90 -75.77
N MET A 372 96.82 71.08 -76.78
CA MET A 372 95.76 70.08 -76.69
C MET A 372 96.12 68.95 -75.74
N GLU A 373 97.37 68.52 -75.69
CA GLU A 373 97.79 67.47 -74.75
C GLU A 373 97.62 67.91 -73.28
N LYS A 374 97.90 69.18 -72.96
CA LYS A 374 97.61 69.77 -71.63
C LYS A 374 96.10 69.87 -71.35
N VAL A 375 95.28 70.14 -72.35
CA VAL A 375 93.81 70.14 -72.21
C VAL A 375 93.29 68.72 -71.98
N TRP A 376 93.83 67.73 -72.69
CA TRP A 376 93.50 66.32 -72.52
C TRP A 376 93.98 65.78 -71.18
N GLU A 377 95.15 66.22 -70.69
CA GLU A 377 95.60 65.89 -69.34
C GLU A 377 94.69 66.51 -68.27
N ARG A 378 94.23 67.76 -68.47
CA ARG A 378 93.23 68.39 -67.59
C ARG A 378 91.90 67.64 -67.64
N HIS A 379 91.47 67.18 -68.82
CA HIS A 379 90.28 66.35 -69.01
C HIS A 379 90.44 64.98 -68.35
N ARG A 380 91.56 64.28 -68.55
CA ARG A 380 91.87 63.00 -67.88
C ARG A 380 91.93 63.15 -66.37
N ARG A 381 92.51 64.24 -65.84
CA ARG A 381 92.51 64.52 -64.39
C ARG A 381 91.11 64.83 -63.87
N LYS A 382 90.28 65.49 -64.68
CA LYS A 382 88.87 65.75 -64.32
C LYS A 382 88.05 64.47 -64.38
N GLU A 383 88.17 63.67 -65.45
CA GLU A 383 87.54 62.38 -65.63
C GLU A 383 87.99 61.37 -64.58
N ALA A 384 89.26 61.36 -64.18
CA ALA A 384 89.74 60.54 -63.07
C ALA A 384 89.13 60.96 -61.72
N ARG A 385 88.98 62.27 -61.47
CA ARG A 385 88.27 62.76 -60.27
C ARG A 385 86.78 62.46 -60.33
N ASP A 386 86.15 62.61 -61.48
CA ASP A 386 84.72 62.33 -61.68
C ASP A 386 84.46 60.83 -61.57
N ALA A 387 85.35 59.98 -62.11
CA ALA A 387 85.32 58.52 -61.94
C ALA A 387 85.51 58.11 -60.48
N GLN A 388 86.48 58.71 -59.78
CA GLN A 388 86.68 58.47 -58.34
C GLN A 388 85.45 58.91 -57.54
N MET A 389 84.83 60.06 -57.86
CA MET A 389 83.60 60.51 -57.22
C MET A 389 82.42 59.55 -57.49
N LEU A 390 82.34 58.96 -58.69
CA LEU A 390 81.31 57.98 -59.04
C LEU A 390 81.55 56.65 -58.32
N GLU A 391 82.79 56.18 -58.22
CA GLU A 391 83.17 55.00 -57.44
C GLU A 391 82.88 55.20 -55.95
N ASP A 392 83.25 56.35 -55.38
CA ASP A 392 82.95 56.70 -53.98
C ASP A 392 81.44 56.79 -53.75
N ARG A 393 80.67 57.35 -54.68
CA ARG A 393 79.20 57.37 -54.60
C ARG A 393 78.60 55.97 -54.70
N ARG A 394 79.17 55.11 -55.55
CA ARG A 394 78.74 53.72 -55.71
C ARG A 394 79.04 52.92 -54.45
N LEU A 395 80.25 53.00 -53.90
CA LEU A 395 80.62 52.35 -52.64
C LEU A 395 79.75 52.87 -51.48
N ALA A 396 79.52 54.19 -51.38
CA ALA A 396 78.62 54.74 -50.39
C ALA A 396 77.16 54.27 -50.56
N ALA A 397 76.70 54.07 -51.79
CA ALA A 397 75.38 53.48 -52.07
C ALA A 397 75.34 52.00 -51.68
N GLU A 398 76.38 51.22 -52.00
CA GLU A 398 76.51 49.81 -51.63
C GLU A 398 76.56 49.63 -50.11
N GLU A 399 77.31 50.48 -49.39
CA GLU A 399 77.31 50.49 -47.92
C GLU A 399 75.94 50.84 -47.32
N ARG A 400 75.22 51.80 -47.91
CA ARG A 400 73.84 52.13 -47.48
C ARG A 400 72.89 50.97 -47.73
N MET A 401 73.01 50.31 -48.89
CA MET A 401 72.22 49.12 -49.22
C MET A 401 72.54 47.96 -48.26
N ALA A 402 73.82 47.74 -47.93
CA ALA A 402 74.23 46.72 -46.97
C ALA A 402 73.71 47.02 -45.55
N LYS A 403 73.81 48.28 -45.08
CA LYS A 403 73.25 48.72 -43.79
C LYS A 403 71.73 48.59 -43.75
N ASN A 404 71.04 48.93 -44.84
CA ASN A 404 69.59 48.76 -44.94
C ASN A 404 69.20 47.28 -44.98
N ALA A 405 69.91 46.44 -45.73
CA ALA A 405 69.68 45.00 -45.79
C ALA A 405 69.89 44.34 -44.42
N PHE A 406 70.94 44.72 -43.68
CA PHE A 406 71.16 44.24 -42.32
C PHE A 406 70.01 44.64 -41.38
N LYS A 407 69.56 45.90 -41.44
CA LYS A 407 68.41 46.35 -40.64
C LYS A 407 67.12 45.59 -40.97
N VAL A 408 66.84 45.35 -42.26
CA VAL A 408 65.68 44.58 -42.70
C VAL A 408 65.77 43.14 -42.18
N SER A 409 66.94 42.50 -42.29
CA SER A 409 67.18 41.15 -41.77
C SER A 409 66.96 41.08 -40.24
N GLN A 410 67.48 42.07 -39.51
CA GLN A 410 67.27 42.15 -38.07
C GLN A 410 65.79 42.33 -37.71
N GLN A 411 65.06 43.22 -38.40
CA GLN A 411 63.63 43.42 -38.19
C GLN A 411 62.82 42.15 -38.50
N LEU A 412 63.18 41.41 -39.55
CA LEU A 412 62.56 40.12 -39.87
C LEU A 412 62.82 39.09 -38.76
N SER A 413 64.05 38.99 -38.26
CA SER A 413 64.39 38.09 -37.15
C SER A 413 63.65 38.44 -35.85
N GLU A 414 63.55 39.73 -35.51
CA GLU A 414 62.77 40.20 -34.35
C GLU A 414 61.28 39.89 -34.52
N TYR A 415 60.74 40.09 -35.72
CA TYR A 415 59.36 39.75 -36.05
C TYR A 415 59.10 38.25 -35.93
N GLU A 416 59.97 37.40 -36.47
CA GLU A 416 59.87 35.93 -36.35
C GLU A 416 59.98 35.45 -34.90
N SER A 417 60.87 36.06 -34.11
CA SER A 417 60.97 35.79 -32.68
C SER A 417 59.68 36.17 -31.94
N SER A 418 59.11 37.34 -32.24
CA SER A 418 57.84 37.78 -31.65
C SER A 418 56.67 36.88 -32.04
N GLN A 419 56.60 36.44 -33.29
CA GLN A 419 55.59 35.49 -33.76
C GLN A 419 55.74 34.13 -33.07
N SER A 420 56.97 33.66 -32.89
CA SER A 420 57.24 32.38 -32.22
C SER A 420 56.78 32.43 -30.76
N LYS A 421 57.13 33.50 -30.03
CA LYS A 421 56.65 33.76 -28.65
C LYS A 421 55.12 33.81 -28.58
N TYR A 422 54.47 34.49 -29.53
CA TYR A 422 53.00 34.55 -29.59
C TYR A 422 52.37 33.17 -29.81
N LYS A 423 52.92 32.37 -30.73
CA LYS A 423 52.46 30.99 -31.00
C LYS A 423 52.65 30.09 -29.78
N GLU A 424 53.77 30.19 -29.07
CA GLU A 424 54.03 29.45 -27.84
C GLU A 424 53.06 29.84 -26.73
N LEU A 425 52.83 31.13 -26.52
CA LEU A 425 51.90 31.64 -25.51
C LEU A 425 50.46 31.20 -25.83
N HIS A 426 50.07 31.19 -27.11
CA HIS A 426 48.78 30.66 -27.52
C HIS A 426 48.65 29.16 -27.26
N LYS A 427 49.69 28.36 -27.56
CA LYS A 427 49.73 26.92 -27.24
C LYS A 427 49.57 26.68 -25.73
N LEU A 428 50.27 27.46 -24.89
CA LEU A 428 50.15 27.37 -23.43
C LEU A 428 48.73 27.71 -22.94
N ARG A 429 48.08 28.73 -23.51
CA ARG A 429 46.68 29.05 -23.19
C ARG A 429 45.73 27.92 -23.60
N MET A 430 45.98 27.27 -24.74
CA MET A 430 45.17 26.15 -25.21
C MET A 430 45.36 24.91 -24.33
N SER A 431 46.60 24.58 -23.92
CA SER A 431 46.83 23.46 -23.00
C SER A 431 46.20 23.71 -21.63
N ASP A 432 46.36 24.91 -21.06
CA ASP A 432 45.73 25.28 -19.78
C ASP A 432 44.19 25.24 -19.88
N ALA A 433 43.61 25.67 -21.00
CA ALA A 433 42.16 25.54 -21.24
C ALA A 433 41.70 24.07 -21.30
N LEU A 434 42.49 23.19 -21.92
CA LEU A 434 42.22 21.75 -21.95
C LEU A 434 42.36 21.11 -20.56
N ASP A 435 43.37 21.48 -19.79
CA ASP A 435 43.60 20.96 -18.44
C ASP A 435 42.46 21.39 -17.50
N ARG A 436 42.03 22.66 -17.57
CA ARG A 436 40.85 23.14 -16.82
C ARG A 436 39.56 22.44 -17.22
N LYS A 437 39.40 22.12 -18.51
CA LYS A 437 38.26 21.33 -18.98
C LYS A 437 38.33 19.91 -18.42
N ALA A 438 39.48 19.25 -18.52
CA ALA A 438 39.69 17.90 -18.00
C ALA A 438 39.44 17.83 -16.48
N ALA A 439 39.87 18.83 -15.72
CA ALA A 439 39.61 18.92 -14.27
C ALA A 439 38.11 19.04 -13.96
N ARG A 440 37.36 19.85 -14.70
CA ARG A 440 35.88 19.95 -14.54
C ARG A 440 35.17 18.68 -14.96
N ASP A 441 35.62 18.03 -16.03
CA ASP A 441 35.05 16.77 -16.50
C ASP A 441 35.29 15.66 -15.46
N ALA A 442 36.45 15.63 -14.82
CA ALA A 442 36.76 14.72 -13.71
C ALA A 442 35.86 14.99 -12.48
N GLU A 443 35.71 16.25 -12.05
CA GLU A 443 34.82 16.61 -10.93
C GLU A 443 33.36 16.20 -11.22
N ASN A 444 32.90 16.40 -12.46
CA ASN A 444 31.57 15.97 -12.88
C ASN A 444 31.42 14.44 -12.86
N GLN A 445 32.45 13.68 -13.27
CA GLN A 445 32.45 12.22 -13.18
C GLN A 445 32.38 11.74 -11.72
N GLU A 446 33.12 12.37 -10.81
CA GLU A 446 33.05 12.05 -9.38
C GLU A 446 31.66 12.31 -8.79
N ARG A 447 31.02 13.44 -9.15
CA ARG A 447 29.64 13.74 -8.72
C ARG A 447 28.64 12.69 -9.23
N LEU A 448 28.78 12.26 -10.49
CA LEU A 448 27.95 11.20 -11.05
C LEU A 448 28.17 9.88 -10.32
N ALA A 449 29.42 9.53 -10.01
CA ALA A 449 29.76 8.31 -9.26
C ALA A 449 29.16 8.31 -7.84
N VAL A 450 29.21 9.44 -7.12
CA VAL A 450 28.58 9.59 -5.79
C VAL A 450 27.06 9.45 -5.89
N MET A 451 26.44 10.05 -6.91
CA MET A 451 25.01 9.90 -7.16
C MET A 451 24.61 8.45 -7.45
N ASP A 452 25.40 7.74 -8.24
CA ASP A 452 25.12 6.34 -8.58
C ASP A 452 25.35 5.42 -7.38
N GLU A 453 26.37 5.68 -6.55
CA GLU A 453 26.54 4.98 -5.28
C GLU A 453 25.33 5.18 -4.35
N PHE A 454 24.81 6.41 -4.26
CA PHE A 454 23.61 6.69 -3.48
C PHE A 454 22.37 5.96 -4.01
N LYS A 455 22.19 5.90 -5.34
CA LYS A 455 21.11 5.10 -5.97
C LYS A 455 21.28 3.61 -5.66
N LEU A 456 22.50 3.08 -5.74
CA LEU A 456 22.79 1.69 -5.41
C LEU A 456 22.49 1.38 -3.94
N ARG A 457 22.86 2.27 -3.01
CA ARG A 457 22.49 2.13 -1.59
C ARG A 457 20.97 2.10 -1.39
N LYS A 458 20.23 2.97 -2.09
CA LYS A 458 18.75 2.96 -2.05
C LYS A 458 18.15 1.65 -2.58
N ILE A 459 18.69 1.13 -3.68
CA ILE A 459 18.24 -0.15 -4.25
C ILE A 459 18.53 -1.30 -3.29
N ARG A 460 19.73 -1.36 -2.69
CA ARG A 460 20.08 -2.36 -1.68
C ARG A 460 19.13 -2.31 -0.49
N HIS A 461 18.90 -1.13 0.08
CA HIS A 461 17.96 -0.98 1.19
C HIS A 461 16.54 -1.42 0.83
N ALA A 462 16.07 -1.11 -0.39
CA ALA A 462 14.75 -1.57 -0.85
C ALA A 462 14.68 -3.10 -1.02
N LEU A 463 15.78 -3.75 -1.42
CA LEU A 463 15.89 -5.21 -1.48
C LEU A 463 15.86 -5.82 -0.07
N ASP A 464 16.63 -5.28 0.87
CA ASP A 464 16.66 -5.74 2.27
C ASP A 464 15.26 -5.67 2.90
N VAL A 465 14.55 -4.55 2.71
CA VAL A 465 13.17 -4.38 3.19
C VAL A 465 12.21 -5.37 2.52
N ALA A 466 12.40 -5.68 1.23
CA ALA A 466 11.58 -6.65 0.53
C ALA A 466 11.83 -8.08 1.05
N ASP A 467 13.08 -8.44 1.34
CA ASP A 467 13.46 -9.72 1.91
C ASP A 467 12.91 -9.88 3.34
N GLU A 468 13.03 -8.86 4.21
CA GLU A 468 12.38 -8.87 5.53
C GLU A 468 10.86 -9.09 5.44
N GLN A 469 10.19 -8.47 4.46
CA GLN A 469 8.75 -8.67 4.25
C GLN A 469 8.42 -10.10 3.80
N LEU A 470 9.28 -10.71 2.98
CA LEU A 470 9.13 -12.10 2.58
C LEU A 470 9.36 -13.05 3.75
N GLU A 471 10.35 -12.80 4.59
CA GLU A 471 10.61 -13.56 5.83
C GLU A 471 9.42 -13.47 6.78
N ARG A 472 8.91 -12.27 7.09
CA ARG A 472 7.69 -12.11 7.92
C ARG A 472 6.48 -12.88 7.38
N LYS A 473 6.34 -12.95 6.04
CA LYS A 473 5.27 -13.76 5.41
C LYS A 473 5.52 -15.25 5.56
N ARG A 474 6.76 -15.71 5.44
CA ARG A 474 7.14 -17.11 5.68
C ARG A 474 6.87 -17.50 7.12
N ASP A 475 7.27 -16.68 8.08
CA ASP A 475 7.05 -16.93 9.51
C ASP A 475 5.55 -17.05 9.82
N LYS A 476 4.74 -16.11 9.31
CA LYS A 476 3.28 -16.17 9.48
C LYS A 476 2.64 -17.45 8.90
N VAL A 477 3.15 -17.93 7.76
CA VAL A 477 2.68 -19.19 7.17
C VAL A 477 3.13 -20.38 8.02
N SER A 478 4.37 -20.37 8.51
CA SER A 478 4.89 -21.40 9.43
C SER A 478 4.07 -21.47 10.72
N GLU A 479 3.81 -20.33 11.37
CA GLU A 479 2.94 -20.24 12.55
C GLU A 479 1.52 -20.77 12.27
N GLY A 480 0.95 -20.40 11.13
CA GLY A 480 -0.37 -20.89 10.71
C GLY A 480 -0.39 -22.41 10.51
N LEU A 481 0.67 -22.98 9.94
CA LEU A 481 0.82 -24.42 9.73
C LEU A 481 0.99 -25.17 11.05
N GLU A 482 1.76 -24.64 12.00
CA GLU A 482 1.90 -25.21 13.35
C GLU A 482 0.59 -25.17 14.14
N ALA A 483 -0.16 -24.06 14.03
CA ALA A 483 -1.48 -23.93 14.65
C ALA A 483 -2.47 -24.94 14.07
N TRP A 484 -2.49 -25.11 12.74
CA TRP A 484 -3.31 -26.11 12.06
C TRP A 484 -2.94 -27.53 12.49
N GLN A 485 -1.66 -27.89 12.49
CA GLN A 485 -1.20 -29.20 12.97
C GLN A 485 -1.62 -29.45 14.42
N SER A 486 -1.51 -28.44 15.28
CA SER A 486 -1.94 -28.53 16.67
C SER A 486 -3.45 -28.73 16.80
N ALA A 487 -4.26 -28.07 15.96
CA ALA A 487 -5.70 -28.29 15.88
C ALA A 487 -6.05 -29.72 15.42
N VAL A 488 -5.37 -30.24 14.38
CA VAL A 488 -5.54 -31.62 13.91
C VAL A 488 -5.21 -32.62 15.02
N ARG A 489 -4.10 -32.43 15.76
CA ARG A 489 -3.74 -33.26 16.90
C ARG A 489 -4.81 -33.23 18.00
N ARG A 490 -5.39 -32.06 18.30
CA ARG A 490 -6.49 -31.92 19.27
C ARG A 490 -7.76 -32.65 18.81
N ALA A 491 -8.15 -32.46 17.55
CA ALA A 491 -9.31 -33.13 16.97
C ALA A 491 -9.16 -34.66 17.02
N ARG A 492 -7.98 -35.19 16.70
CA ARG A 492 -7.67 -36.62 16.78
C ARG A 492 -7.75 -37.15 18.23
N ARG A 493 -7.21 -36.42 19.21
CA ARG A 493 -7.34 -36.78 20.63
C ARG A 493 -8.82 -36.80 21.06
N TYR A 494 -9.59 -35.80 20.65
CA TYR A 494 -11.03 -35.73 20.94
C TYR A 494 -11.78 -36.92 20.34
N GLN A 495 -11.49 -37.28 19.09
CA GLN A 495 -12.07 -38.44 18.43
C GLN A 495 -11.76 -39.73 19.21
N HIS A 496 -10.52 -39.96 19.63
CA HIS A 496 -10.18 -41.12 20.44
C HIS A 496 -10.87 -41.15 21.81
N VAL A 497 -11.08 -40.00 22.45
CA VAL A 497 -11.85 -39.92 23.69
C VAL A 497 -13.32 -40.26 23.44
N GLN A 498 -13.90 -39.82 22.33
CA GLN A 498 -15.28 -40.16 21.94
C GLN A 498 -15.42 -41.65 21.62
N GLU A 499 -14.48 -42.24 20.88
CA GLU A 499 -14.42 -43.68 20.60
C GLU A 499 -14.38 -44.49 21.89
N ARG A 500 -13.53 -44.11 22.86
CA ARG A 500 -13.47 -44.76 24.19
C ARG A 500 -14.79 -44.66 24.96
N LYS A 501 -15.42 -43.48 24.96
CA LYS A 501 -16.72 -43.28 25.60
C LYS A 501 -17.81 -44.11 24.94
N ALA A 502 -17.81 -44.21 23.61
CA ALA A 502 -18.75 -45.03 22.87
C ALA A 502 -18.59 -46.53 23.18
N LEU A 503 -17.34 -47.02 23.22
CA LEU A 503 -17.04 -48.40 23.62
C LEU A 503 -17.46 -48.68 25.07
N ALA A 504 -17.16 -47.79 26.02
CA ALA A 504 -17.58 -47.94 27.41
C ALA A 504 -19.11 -47.96 27.55
N LYS A 505 -19.83 -47.13 26.78
CA LYS A 505 -21.30 -47.13 26.75
C LYS A 505 -21.85 -48.44 26.16
N LEU A 506 -21.22 -48.96 25.10
CA LEU A 506 -21.61 -50.23 24.50
C LEU A 506 -21.39 -51.40 25.48
N GLN A 507 -20.26 -51.42 26.18
CA GLN A 507 -19.98 -52.39 27.25
C GLN A 507 -21.00 -52.30 28.37
N ALA A 508 -21.28 -51.10 28.90
CA ALA A 508 -22.30 -50.91 29.94
C ALA A 508 -23.70 -51.35 29.49
N ASN A 509 -24.07 -51.10 28.23
CA ASN A 509 -25.32 -51.57 27.66
C ASN A 509 -25.35 -53.11 27.54
N GLN A 510 -24.24 -53.73 27.14
CA GLN A 510 -24.10 -55.18 27.06
C GLN A 510 -24.18 -55.83 28.44
N GLU A 511 -23.51 -55.26 29.44
CA GLU A 511 -23.62 -55.68 30.85
C GLU A 511 -25.05 -55.55 31.37
N ALA A 512 -25.73 -54.44 31.09
CA ALA A 512 -27.12 -54.26 31.46
C ALA A 512 -28.06 -55.27 30.78
N TYR A 513 -27.81 -55.59 29.50
CA TYR A 513 -28.54 -56.63 28.78
C TYR A 513 -28.29 -58.02 29.39
N ASN A 514 -27.03 -58.36 29.66
CA ASN A 514 -26.66 -59.62 30.29
C ASN A 514 -27.27 -59.75 31.69
N ALA A 515 -27.28 -58.68 32.49
CA ALA A 515 -27.92 -58.66 33.80
C ALA A 515 -29.45 -58.89 33.70
N ARG A 516 -30.12 -58.30 32.70
CA ARG A 516 -31.52 -58.59 32.42
C ARG A 516 -31.72 -60.05 32.03
N LEU A 517 -30.83 -60.61 31.21
CA LEU A 517 -30.90 -61.99 30.76
C LEU A 517 -30.69 -62.97 31.93
N ALA A 518 -29.73 -62.68 32.82
CA ALA A 518 -29.51 -63.39 34.06
C ALA A 518 -30.76 -63.35 34.96
N LYS A 519 -31.38 -62.18 35.14
CA LYS A 519 -32.63 -62.03 35.89
C LYS A 519 -33.81 -62.78 35.25
N VAL A 520 -33.90 -62.82 33.92
CA VAL A 520 -34.88 -63.67 33.21
C VAL A 520 -34.57 -65.15 33.44
N GLY A 521 -33.30 -65.53 33.48
CA GLY A 521 -32.85 -66.87 33.86
C GLY A 521 -33.24 -67.24 35.29
N GLU A 522 -32.98 -66.37 36.26
CA GLU A 522 -33.37 -66.52 37.68
C GLU A 522 -34.89 -66.62 37.83
N THR A 523 -35.65 -65.71 37.23
CA THR A 523 -37.12 -65.78 37.30
C THR A 523 -37.69 -67.01 36.60
N ARG A 524 -37.03 -67.53 35.56
CA ARG A 524 -37.39 -68.82 34.95
C ARG A 524 -37.01 -69.98 35.86
N SER A 525 -35.83 -69.97 36.49
CA SER A 525 -35.40 -71.02 37.42
C SER A 525 -36.29 -71.07 38.67
N GLU A 526 -36.70 -69.92 39.19
CA GLU A 526 -37.70 -69.77 40.26
C GLU A 526 -39.10 -70.24 39.82
N LYS A 527 -39.51 -69.98 38.57
CA LYS A 527 -40.78 -70.53 38.04
C LYS A 527 -40.73 -72.03 37.82
N THR A 528 -39.56 -72.56 37.46
CA THR A 528 -39.25 -73.99 37.48
C THR A 528 -38.81 -74.45 38.86
N GLU A 529 -39.20 -73.76 39.94
CA GLU A 529 -39.31 -74.43 41.24
C GLU A 529 -40.13 -75.69 40.99
N SER A 530 -39.43 -76.82 41.02
CA SER A 530 -40.05 -78.13 40.89
C SER A 530 -41.21 -78.19 41.88
N GLN A 531 -42.30 -78.83 41.49
CA GLN A 531 -43.41 -79.11 42.40
C GLN A 531 -42.89 -79.66 43.76
N ALA A 532 -41.76 -80.38 43.73
CA ALA A 532 -41.02 -80.82 44.91
C ALA A 532 -40.55 -79.67 45.83
N GLN A 533 -39.92 -78.62 45.29
CA GLN A 533 -39.46 -77.47 46.08
C GLN A 533 -40.62 -76.64 46.65
N LYS A 534 -41.72 -76.49 45.90
CA LYS A 534 -42.96 -75.86 46.42
C LYS A 534 -43.58 -76.69 47.55
N ASN A 535 -43.60 -78.00 47.39
CA ASN A 535 -44.06 -78.92 48.43
C ASN A 535 -43.15 -78.88 49.67
N ASP A 536 -41.84 -78.77 49.50
CA ASP A 536 -40.91 -78.69 50.63
C ASP A 536 -41.01 -77.35 51.36
N LYS A 537 -41.20 -76.23 50.64
CA LYS A 537 -41.51 -74.92 51.24
C LYS A 537 -42.84 -74.94 51.98
N LEU A 538 -43.87 -75.61 51.43
CA LEU A 538 -45.17 -75.78 52.09
C LEU A 538 -45.03 -76.64 53.35
N LYS A 539 -44.31 -77.76 53.27
CA LYS A 539 -44.00 -78.61 54.44
C LYS A 539 -43.25 -77.84 55.51
N ALA A 540 -42.24 -77.06 55.15
CA ALA A 540 -41.49 -76.24 56.09
C ALA A 540 -42.40 -75.21 56.78
N ARG A 541 -43.29 -74.53 56.03
CA ARG A 541 -44.28 -73.61 56.62
C ARG A 541 -45.27 -74.32 57.56
N ILE A 542 -45.76 -75.49 57.16
CA ILE A 542 -46.66 -76.30 57.99
C ILE A 542 -45.96 -76.77 59.26
N GLN A 543 -44.71 -77.24 59.15
CA GLN A 543 -43.89 -77.66 60.28
C GLN A 543 -43.61 -76.49 61.24
N VAL A 544 -43.24 -75.32 60.73
CA VAL A 544 -43.05 -74.12 61.56
C VAL A 544 -44.35 -73.71 62.25
N SER A 545 -45.47 -73.72 61.52
CA SER A 545 -46.79 -73.41 62.10
C SER A 545 -47.20 -74.43 63.18
N LEU A 546 -46.92 -75.72 62.97
CA LEU A 546 -47.19 -76.78 63.96
C LEU A 546 -46.29 -76.64 65.19
N MET A 547 -45.02 -76.33 65.00
CA MET A 547 -44.10 -76.06 66.11
C MET A 547 -44.54 -74.84 66.92
N GLN A 548 -44.95 -73.76 66.26
CA GLN A 548 -45.51 -72.58 66.92
C GLN A 548 -46.77 -72.94 67.73
N GLN A 549 -47.69 -73.73 67.16
CA GLN A 549 -48.88 -74.18 67.88
C GLN A 549 -48.55 -75.07 69.08
N LEU A 550 -47.57 -75.97 68.96
CA LEU A 550 -47.11 -76.82 70.07
C LEU A 550 -46.45 -75.98 71.17
N ASP A 551 -45.66 -74.99 70.81
CA ASP A 551 -45.03 -74.09 71.79
C ASP A 551 -46.05 -73.18 72.46
N GLU A 552 -47.06 -72.70 71.73
CA GLU A 552 -48.21 -71.99 72.31
C GLU A 552 -48.99 -72.89 73.27
N GLN A 553 -49.26 -74.15 72.91
CA GLN A 553 -49.89 -75.12 73.81
C GLN A 553 -49.06 -75.39 75.06
N ARG A 554 -47.75 -75.61 74.91
CA ARG A 554 -46.83 -75.80 76.05
C ARG A 554 -46.80 -74.59 76.96
N LYS A 555 -46.79 -73.37 76.42
CA LYS A 555 -46.88 -72.14 77.21
C LYS A 555 -48.19 -72.08 77.99
N LEU A 556 -49.32 -72.35 77.35
CA LEU A 556 -50.62 -72.39 78.02
C LEU A 556 -50.68 -73.47 79.13
N GLU A 557 -50.06 -74.64 78.92
CA GLU A 557 -49.95 -75.67 79.96
C GLU A 557 -49.04 -75.24 81.11
N CYS A 558 -47.89 -74.64 80.82
CA CYS A 558 -47.00 -74.07 81.83
C CYS A 558 -47.71 -73.00 82.65
N ASP A 559 -48.45 -72.09 82.01
CA ASP A 559 -49.22 -71.05 82.71
C ASP A 559 -50.32 -71.67 83.59
N ARG A 560 -51.02 -72.71 83.12
CA ARG A 560 -51.99 -73.45 83.93
C ARG A 560 -51.35 -74.10 85.15
N ILE A 561 -50.17 -74.72 84.98
CA ILE A 561 -49.41 -75.32 86.08
C ILE A 561 -48.93 -74.25 87.06
N LEU A 562 -48.46 -73.10 86.55
CA LEU A 562 -48.00 -71.97 87.35
C LEU A 562 -49.14 -71.44 88.22
N ILE A 563 -50.29 -71.12 87.62
CA ILE A 563 -51.48 -70.65 88.34
C ILE A 563 -51.91 -71.67 89.40
N ALA A 564 -51.96 -72.96 89.05
CA ALA A 564 -52.32 -74.01 90.01
C ALA A 564 -51.29 -74.13 91.16
N SER A 565 -50.01 -73.90 90.88
CA SER A 565 -48.95 -73.89 91.88
C SER A 565 -49.03 -72.66 92.79
N GLU A 566 -49.30 -71.49 92.23
CA GLU A 566 -49.51 -70.24 92.96
C GLU A 566 -50.70 -70.35 93.89
N GLN A 567 -51.84 -70.87 93.41
CA GLN A 567 -53.00 -71.16 94.24
C GLN A 567 -52.67 -72.13 95.40
N LYS A 568 -51.85 -73.15 95.16
CA LYS A 568 -51.40 -74.08 96.22
C LYS A 568 -50.48 -73.38 97.24
N VAL A 569 -49.56 -72.54 96.76
CA VAL A 569 -48.65 -71.75 97.62
C VAL A 569 -49.43 -70.71 98.42
N GLU A 570 -50.40 -70.04 97.81
CA GLU A 570 -51.26 -69.06 98.46
C GLU A 570 -52.16 -69.73 99.49
N ALA A 571 -52.75 -70.89 99.18
CA ALA A 571 -53.48 -71.71 100.15
C ALA A 571 -52.56 -72.21 101.30
N ALA A 572 -51.28 -72.45 101.03
CA ALA A 572 -50.30 -72.80 102.07
C ALA A 572 -49.88 -71.57 102.91
N ARG A 573 -49.72 -70.39 102.29
CA ARG A 573 -49.47 -69.12 102.99
C ARG A 573 -50.65 -68.74 103.89
N TYR A 574 -51.87 -68.86 103.38
CA TYR A 574 -53.09 -68.67 104.16
C TYR A 574 -53.12 -69.60 105.38
N ARG A 575 -52.81 -70.90 105.19
CA ARG A 575 -52.69 -71.85 106.30
C ARG A 575 -51.59 -71.50 107.30
N ARG A 576 -50.42 -71.02 106.84
CA ARG A 576 -49.33 -70.58 107.73
C ARG A 576 -49.68 -69.32 108.52
N TYR A 577 -50.28 -68.32 107.86
CA TYR A 577 -50.70 -67.08 108.49
C TYR A 577 -51.77 -67.34 109.56
N HIS A 578 -52.74 -68.21 109.29
CA HIS A 578 -53.74 -68.61 110.28
C HIS A 578 -53.22 -69.58 111.35
N SER A 579 -52.19 -70.39 111.09
CA SER A 579 -51.59 -71.26 112.10
C SER A 579 -50.64 -70.50 113.03
N GLN A 580 -49.92 -69.48 112.54
CA GLN A 580 -49.01 -68.66 113.34
C GLN A 580 -49.75 -67.73 114.33
N ASN A 581 -50.96 -67.27 113.99
CA ASN A 581 -51.76 -66.44 114.91
C ASN A 581 -52.48 -67.23 116.02
N LYS A 582 -52.45 -68.57 116.03
CA LYS A 582 -53.13 -69.40 117.05
C LYS A 582 -52.22 -69.87 118.21
N TYR A 583 -50.90 -69.69 118.13
CA TYR A 583 -49.96 -70.22 119.12
C TYR A 583 -48.96 -69.18 119.68
N ASN A 584 -49.36 -67.91 119.82
CA ASN A 584 -48.66 -66.94 120.68
C ASN A 584 -49.04 -67.13 122.17
N PHE A 585 -49.19 -68.38 122.61
CA PHE A 585 -49.48 -68.75 124.00
C PHE A 585 -48.21 -68.94 124.84
N LEU A 586 -47.03 -69.10 124.21
CA LEU A 586 -45.78 -69.38 124.93
C LEU A 586 -44.96 -68.11 125.26
N GLU A 587 -45.03 -67.05 124.45
CA GLU A 587 -44.32 -65.78 124.73
C GLU A 587 -44.97 -64.91 125.82
N ARG A 588 -46.23 -65.19 126.22
CA ARG A 588 -46.94 -64.42 127.26
C ARG A 588 -46.93 -65.06 128.66
N ALA A 589 -46.45 -66.31 128.78
CA ALA A 589 -46.39 -67.03 130.07
C ALA A 589 -44.95 -67.30 130.56
N PHE A 590 -43.97 -67.33 129.65
CA PHE A 590 -42.56 -67.53 130.00
C PHE A 590 -41.77 -66.39 129.37
N GLY A 591 -41.48 -65.36 130.18
CA GLY A 591 -40.60 -64.27 129.78
C GLY A 591 -39.29 -64.80 129.20
N GLU A 592 -38.79 -64.04 128.23
CA GLU A 592 -37.59 -64.02 127.38
C GLU A 592 -36.28 -64.77 127.77
N GLN A 593 -36.27 -65.74 128.68
CA GLN A 593 -35.07 -66.37 129.22
C GLN A 593 -35.02 -67.91 129.16
N VAL A 594 -35.76 -68.55 128.24
CA VAL A 594 -35.58 -69.99 127.99
C VAL A 594 -34.76 -70.21 126.72
N LYS A 595 -33.44 -70.36 126.91
CA LYS A 595 -32.51 -70.85 125.89
C LYS A 595 -32.89 -72.29 125.52
N PHE A 596 -33.52 -72.48 124.37
CA PHE A 596 -33.83 -73.80 123.83
C PHE A 596 -32.57 -74.41 123.19
N ASP A 597 -32.06 -75.47 123.83
CA ASP A 597 -30.83 -76.19 123.50
C ASP A 597 -30.91 -76.83 122.09
N HIS A 598 -29.86 -76.61 121.30
CA HIS A 598 -29.77 -76.91 119.87
C HIS A 598 -29.50 -78.38 119.54
N LYS A 599 -29.55 -79.29 120.53
CA LYS A 599 -29.16 -80.71 120.38
C LYS A 599 -30.16 -81.60 119.64
N TYR A 600 -31.38 -81.15 119.35
CA TYR A 600 -32.44 -82.05 118.83
C TYR A 600 -33.23 -81.52 117.61
N ALA A 601 -32.67 -80.61 116.80
CA ALA A 601 -33.30 -80.20 115.54
C ALA A 601 -32.71 -80.97 114.35
N PHE A 602 -33.39 -82.07 114.06
CA PHE A 602 -33.23 -83.05 112.98
C PHE A 602 -33.03 -82.43 111.59
N THR A 603 -31.90 -82.73 110.94
CA THR A 603 -31.60 -82.42 109.53
C THR A 603 -32.02 -83.58 108.61
N PRO A 604 -32.95 -83.38 107.65
CA PRO A 604 -33.23 -84.39 106.64
C PRO A 604 -32.13 -84.37 105.56
N SER A 605 -31.23 -85.33 105.64
CA SER A 605 -30.37 -85.76 104.52
C SER A 605 -31.21 -86.57 103.52
N ARG A 606 -31.26 -86.16 102.25
CA ARG A 606 -31.56 -87.10 101.14
C ARG A 606 -31.02 -86.63 99.78
N LYS A 607 -29.85 -87.18 99.44
CA LYS A 607 -29.43 -87.79 98.16
C LYS A 607 -30.19 -87.39 96.87
N GLY A 608 -29.45 -86.74 95.98
CA GLY A 608 -29.00 -87.30 94.69
C GLY A 608 -30.01 -87.50 93.55
N ARG A 609 -29.78 -86.81 92.42
CA ARG A 609 -29.86 -87.41 91.08
C ARG A 609 -29.07 -86.58 90.06
N HIS A 610 -27.99 -87.18 89.55
CA HIS A 610 -27.40 -86.86 88.25
C HIS A 610 -28.31 -87.35 87.11
N ASN A 611 -28.35 -86.59 86.02
CA ASN A 611 -28.53 -87.00 84.62
C ASN A 611 -28.26 -85.73 83.78
N THR A 612 -27.10 -85.56 83.13
CA THR A 612 -26.64 -86.10 81.83
C THR A 612 -27.55 -85.77 80.63
N SER A 613 -26.87 -85.23 79.60
CA SER A 613 -27.04 -85.47 78.15
C SER A 613 -27.86 -84.52 77.27
N SER A 614 -27.28 -84.36 76.07
CA SER A 614 -27.69 -83.69 74.81
C SER A 614 -27.59 -82.16 74.81
N GLU A 615 -26.68 -81.48 74.10
CA GLU A 615 -25.90 -81.81 72.90
C GLU A 615 -26.74 -82.40 71.75
N SER A 616 -27.33 -81.49 70.97
CA SER A 616 -27.75 -81.75 69.59
C SER A 616 -27.81 -80.41 68.85
N LEU A 617 -26.78 -80.23 68.00
CA LEU A 617 -26.71 -79.52 66.71
C LEU A 617 -27.46 -78.19 66.52
#